data_AF-A0A3B1D3H4-F1
#
_entry.id   AF-A0A3B1D3H4-F1
#
_cell.length_a   1.000
_cell.length_b   1.000
_cell.length_c   1.000
_cell.angle_alpha   90.00
_cell.angle_beta   90.00
_cell.angle_gamma   90.00
#
_symmetry.space_group_name_H-M   'P 1'
#
loop_
_entity.id
_entity.type
_entity.pdbx_description
1 polymer ?
#
loop_
_entity_poly.entity_id
_entity_poly.type
_entity_poly.pdbx_seq_one_letter_code
_entity_poly.pdbx_strand_id
1 'polypeptide(L)' 'MTKRIKAGVVGVGKMGEYHVGVLSEMREVDLIGVVDSNEGRARAIAENFECEYFS' A
#
# COMPACT_ATOMS: atom_id res chain seq x y z
N MET A 1 -7.92 -8.56 -21.56
CA MET A 1 -7.39 -7.76 -20.43
C MET A 1 -6.68 -8.70 -19.49
N THR A 2 -5.38 -8.51 -19.26
CA THR A 2 -4.65 -9.21 -18.20
C THR A 2 -5.16 -8.73 -16.85
N LYS A 3 -5.48 -9.67 -15.95
CA LYS A 3 -5.99 -9.36 -14.61
C LYS A 3 -4.85 -8.80 -13.77
N ARG A 4 -5.02 -7.60 -13.20
CA ARG A 4 -4.03 -7.02 -12.27
C ARG A 4 -3.93 -7.84 -10.99
N ILE A 5 -2.73 -7.91 -10.43
CA ILE A 5 -2.43 -8.58 -9.17
C ILE A 5 -2.79 -7.65 -8.03
N LYS A 6 -3.68 -8.09 -7.15
CA LYS A 6 -4.00 -7.35 -5.93
C LYS A 6 -2.87 -7.50 -4.92
N ALA A 7 -2.34 -6.39 -4.43
CA ALA A 7 -1.24 -6.38 -3.47
C ALA A 7 -1.55 -5.45 -2.30
N GLY A 8 -1.07 -5.82 -1.12
CA GLY A 8 -1.08 -4.97 0.06
C GLY A 8 0.22 -5.08 0.83
N VAL A 9 0.51 -4.07 1.66
CA VAL A 9 1.77 -3.99 2.41
C VAL A 9 1.48 -4.08 3.91
N VAL A 10 2.14 -5.03 4.57
CA VAL A 10 2.10 -5.20 6.03
C VAL A 10 3.37 -4.60 6.62
N GLY A 11 3.20 -3.53 7.40
CA GLY A 11 4.29 -2.72 7.93
C GLY A 11 4.72 -1.65 6.93
N VAL A 12 4.27 -0.41 7.14
CA VAL A 12 4.59 0.77 6.31
C VAL A 12 5.54 1.73 7.03
N GLY A 13 6.61 1.17 7.61
CA GLY A 13 7.77 1.96 8.01
C GLY A 13 8.62 2.40 6.82
N LYS A 14 9.88 2.79 7.06
CA LYS A 14 10.79 3.30 6.02
C LYS A 14 10.86 2.39 4.77
N MET A 15 11.03 1.08 4.97
CA MET A 15 11.08 0.11 3.86
C MET A 15 9.71 -0.17 3.26
N GLY A 16 8.67 -0.23 4.08
CA GLY A 16 7.32 -0.49 3.61
C GLY A 16 6.80 0.62 2.72
N GLU A 17 7.08 1.89 3.04
CA GLU A 17 6.73 3.04 2.21
C GLU A 17 7.35 2.96 0.81
N TYR A 18 8.62 2.53 0.69
CA TYR A 18 9.23 2.29 -0.63
C TYR A 18 8.51 1.18 -1.42
N HIS A 19 8.10 0.10 -0.76
CA HIS A 19 7.35 -0.97 -1.41
C HIS A 19 5.96 -0.50 -1.85
N VAL A 20 5.27 0.28 -1.02
CA VAL A 20 3.98 0.90 -1.40
C VAL A 20 4.16 1.78 -2.64
N GLY A 21 5.19 2.62 -2.67
CA GLY A 21 5.50 3.47 -3.82
C GLY A 21 5.72 2.68 -5.10
N VAL A 22 6.62 1.69 -5.08
CA VAL A 22 6.89 0.85 -6.26
C VAL A 22 5.62 0.10 -6.71
N LEU A 23 4.87 -0.49 -5.78
CA LEU A 23 3.64 -1.21 -6.10
C LEU A 23 2.55 -0.29 -6.70
N SER A 24 2.48 0.96 -6.27
CA SER A 24 1.52 1.94 -6.80
C SER A 24 1.80 2.35 -8.25
N GLU A 25 3.07 2.30 -8.68
CA GLU A 25 3.49 2.63 -10.04
C GLU A 25 3.41 1.45 -11.02
N MET A 26 3.33 0.22 -10.51
CA MET A 26 3.30 -0.99 -11.32
C MET A 26 1.93 -1.17 -11.99
N ARG A 27 1.89 -1.07 -13.33
CA ARG A 27 0.66 -1.24 -14.14
C ARG A 27 -0.02 -2.60 -13.95
N GLU A 28 0.74 -3.61 -13.58
CA GLU A 28 0.28 -4.98 -13.38
C GLU A 28 -0.30 -5.20 -11.97
N VAL A 29 -0.19 -4.21 -11.08
CA VAL A 29 -0.58 -4.29 -9.67
C VAL A 29 -1.77 -3.37 -9.39
N ASP A 30 -2.60 -3.81 -8.46
CA ASP A 30 -3.69 -3.05 -7.85
C ASP A 30 -3.38 -2.99 -6.35
N LEU A 31 -2.80 -1.87 -5.90
CA LEU A 31 -2.49 -1.65 -4.49
C LEU A 31 -3.80 -1.43 -3.73
N ILE A 32 -4.25 -2.47 -3.04
CA ILE A 32 -5.56 -2.48 -2.38
C ILE A 32 -5.50 -1.95 -0.96
N GLY A 33 -4.34 -2.02 -0.30
CA GLY A 33 -4.19 -1.34 0.97
C GLY A 33 -2.96 -1.69 1.80
N VAL A 34 -2.90 -1.08 2.98
CA VAL A 34 -1.76 -1.14 3.88
C VAL A 34 -2.21 -1.35 5.33
N VAL A 35 -1.36 -1.98 6.13
CA VAL A 35 -1.58 -2.16 7.58
C VAL A 35 -0.29 -1.90 8.33
N ASP A 36 -0.39 -1.34 9.52
CA ASP A 36 0.75 -1.10 10.40
C ASP A 36 0.31 -1.07 11.86
N SER A 37 1.20 -1.44 12.79
CA SER A 37 0.93 -1.34 14.23
C SER A 37 0.72 0.11 14.70
N ASN A 38 1.22 1.08 13.95
CA ASN A 38 0.88 2.49 14.12
C ASN A 38 -0.20 2.89 13.11
N GLU A 39 -1.45 2.94 13.57
CA GLU A 39 -2.61 3.30 12.74
C GLU A 39 -2.46 4.67 12.07
N GLY A 40 -1.87 5.64 12.76
CA GLY A 40 -1.61 6.97 12.19
C GLY A 40 -0.69 6.92 10.98
N ARG A 41 0.31 6.03 11.01
CA ARG A 41 1.20 5.77 9.88
C ARG A 41 0.49 5.03 8.75
N ALA A 42 -0.27 3.98 9.06
CA ALA A 42 -1.06 3.26 8.06
C ALA A 42 -2.02 4.19 7.31
N ARG A 43 -2.74 5.04 8.05
CA ARG A 43 -3.68 6.02 7.49
C ARG A 43 -3.00 7.05 6.60
N ALA A 44 -1.89 7.65 7.05
CA ALA A 44 -1.16 8.64 6.26
C ALA A 44 -0.65 8.05 4.93
N ILE A 45 -0.16 6.82 4.95
CA ILE A 45 0.30 6.13 3.73
C ILE A 45 -0.87 5.79 2.82
N ALA A 46 -1.97 5.29 3.38
CA ALA A 46 -3.19 5.00 2.62
C ALA A 46 -3.73 6.25 1.89
N GLU A 47 -3.76 7.40 2.56
CA GLU A 47 -4.14 8.68 1.97
C GLU A 47 -3.17 9.14 0.86
N ASN A 48 -1.85 8.97 1.06
CA ASN A 48 -0.84 9.36 0.06
C ASN A 48 -0.87 8.51 -1.23
N PHE A 49 -1.27 7.24 -1.13
CA PHE A 49 -1.25 6.28 -2.24
C PHE A 49 -2.64 5.84 -2.70
N GLU A 50 -3.68 6.53 -2.25
CA GLU A 50 -5.09 6.28 -2.61
C GLU A 50 -5.50 4.80 -2.47
N CYS A 51 -5.11 4.17 -1.36
CA CYS A 51 -5.46 2.78 -1.04
C CYS A 51 -6.16 2.68 0.32
N GLU A 52 -6.70 1.51 0.67
CA GLU A 52 -7.35 1.34 1.98
C GLU A 52 -6.32 1.14 3.11
N TYR A 53 -6.62 1.60 4.31
CA TYR A 53 -5.87 1.23 5.50
C TYR A 53 -6.65 0.15 6.28
N PHE A 54 -5.91 -0.73 6.93
CA PHE A 54 -6.43 -1.74 7.85
C PHE A 54 -5.74 -1.61 9.22
N SER A 55 -6.41 -2.01 10.30
CA SER A 55 -5.90 -2.04 11.69
C SER A 55 -5.87 -3.46 12.23
#